data_AF-A0A0A8UTV0-F1
#
_entry.id   AF-A0A0A8UTV0-F1
#
_cell.length_a   1.000
_cell.length_b   1.000
_cell.length_c   1.000
_cell.angle_alpha   90.00
_cell.angle_beta   90.00
_cell.angle_gamma   90.00
#
_symmetry.space_group_name_H-M   'P 1'
#
loop_
_entity.id
_entity.type
_entity.pdbx_description
1 polymer ?
#
loop_
_entity_poly.entity_id
_entity_poly.type
_entity_poly.pdbx_seq_one_letter_code
_entity_poly.pdbx_strand_id
1 'polypeptide(L)' 'MILNNEPKMLDTTIIENNWRSRGFSFELWEDPPGQIWKDFRHETDELFMLLEGEVILTVGNKTLKPAIGEKY' A
#
# COMPACT_ATOMS: atom_id res chain seq x y z
N MET A 1 1.26 16.60 -27.77
CA MET A 1 0.51 16.90 -26.55
C MET A 1 1.00 15.93 -25.49
N ILE A 2 2.00 16.33 -24.70
CA ILE A 2 2.50 15.51 -23.59
C ILE A 2 1.47 15.68 -22.46
N LEU A 3 0.73 14.63 -22.13
CA LEU A 3 -0.12 14.65 -20.95
C LEU A 3 0.82 14.55 -19.74
N ASN A 4 0.97 15.64 -19.00
CA ASN A 4 1.68 15.63 -17.72
C ASN A 4 0.93 14.68 -16.80
N ASN A 5 1.48 13.48 -16.60
CA ASN A 5 0.95 12.48 -15.69
C ASN A 5 1.49 12.79 -14.29
N GLU A 6 1.08 13.94 -13.74
CA GLU A 6 1.25 14.24 -12.32
C GLU A 6 0.70 13.05 -11.52
N PRO A 7 1.47 12.45 -10.60
CA PRO A 7 0.98 11.37 -9.77
C PRO A 7 -0.25 11.90 -9.04
N LYS A 8 -1.40 11.25 -9.25
CA LYS A 8 -2.63 11.62 -8.58
C LYS A 8 -2.42 11.38 -7.09
N MET A 9 -2.10 12.44 -6.36
CA MET A 9 -1.89 12.40 -4.92
C MET A 9 -3.14 11.79 -4.29
N LEU A 10 -2.96 10.64 -3.63
CA LEU A 10 -4.05 9.94 -2.98
C LEU A 10 -4.37 10.66 -1.67
N ASP A 11 -5.64 11.04 -1.49
CA ASP A 11 -6.11 11.65 -0.25
C ASP A 11 -6.26 10.57 0.82
N THR A 12 -5.30 10.52 1.73
CA THR A 12 -5.26 9.54 2.82
C THR A 12 -6.42 9.70 3.79
N THR A 13 -7.01 10.90 3.91
CA THR A 13 -8.20 11.12 4.77
C THR A 13 -9.43 10.42 4.20
N ILE A 14 -9.59 10.44 2.87
CA ILE A 14 -10.68 9.71 2.20
C ILE A 14 -10.49 8.20 2.35
N ILE A 15 -9.25 7.72 2.17
CA ILE A 15 -8.91 6.31 2.30
C ILE A 15 -9.15 5.82 3.73
N GLU A 16 -8.66 6.54 4.73
CA GLU A 16 -8.84 6.23 6.14
C GLU A 16 -10.32 6.11 6.50
N ASN A 17 -11.13 7.11 6.16
CA ASN A 17 -12.57 7.09 6.44
C ASN A 17 -13.27 5.90 5.75
N ASN A 18 -12.87 5.58 4.51
CA ASN A 18 -13.41 4.43 3.81
C ASN A 18 -13.04 3.11 4.49
N TRP A 19 -11.80 2.97 4.96
CA TRP A 19 -11.32 1.73 5.57
C TRP A 19 -11.90 1.54 6.98
N ARG A 20 -11.94 2.61 7.78
CA ARG A 20 -12.59 2.59 9.10
C ARG A 20 -14.07 2.26 9.01
N SER A 21 -14.80 2.80 8.02
CA SER A 21 -16.23 2.47 7.83
C SER A 21 -16.47 1.00 7.43
N ARG A 22 -15.45 0.30 6.93
CA ARG A 22 -15.47 -1.15 6.65
C ARG A 22 -14.98 -1.99 7.83
N GLY A 23 -14.60 -1.37 8.96
CA GLY A 23 -14.14 -2.04 10.17
C GLY A 23 -12.62 -2.29 10.24
N PHE A 24 -11.83 -1.75 9.32
CA PHE A 24 -10.36 -1.86 9.39
C PHE A 24 -9.79 -0.82 10.35
N SER A 25 -8.70 -1.18 11.04
CA SER A 25 -7.74 -0.19 11.52
C SER A 25 -7.03 0.47 10.33
N PHE A 26 -6.47 1.65 10.55
CA PHE A 26 -5.76 2.39 9.51
C PHE A 26 -4.47 2.98 10.10
N GLU A 27 -3.37 2.80 9.38
CA GLU A 27 -2.06 3.36 9.71
C GLU A 27 -1.31 3.69 8.40
N LEU A 28 -0.44 4.70 8.46
CA LEU A 28 0.48 5.04 7.37
C LEU A 28 1.88 4.51 7.70
N TRP A 29 2.52 3.89 6.71
CA TRP A 29 3.87 3.35 6.84
C TRP A 29 4.80 3.95 5.80
N GLU A 30 6.00 4.33 6.23
CA GLU A 30 7.07 4.85 5.38
C GLU A 30 8.27 3.91 5.47
N ASP A 31 8.56 3.20 4.37
CA ASP A 31 9.72 2.32 4.26
C ASP A 31 10.86 3.01 3.48
N PRO A 32 12.09 3.06 4.02
CA PRO A 32 13.21 3.60 3.27
C PRO A 32 13.62 2.65 2.14
N PRO A 33 14.14 3.18 1.01
CA PRO A 33 14.63 2.34 -0.09
C PRO A 33 15.66 1.30 0.38
N GLY A 34 15.47 0.05 -0.05
CA GLY A 34 16.35 -1.07 0.31
C GLY A 34 16.00 -1.75 1.64
N GLN A 35 15.00 -1.25 2.38
CA GLN A 35 14.44 -1.95 3.53
C GLN A 35 13.83 -3.30 3.13
N ILE A 36 14.06 -4.33 3.94
CA ILE A 36 13.49 -5.67 3.74
C ILE A 36 12.86 -6.15 5.05
N TRP A 37 11.56 -6.41 4.99
CA TRP A 37 10.82 -7.11 6.04
C TRP A 37 10.59 -8.55 5.60
N LYS A 38 11.15 -9.52 6.32
CA LYS A 38 11.07 -10.94 5.97
C LYS A 38 10.62 -11.77 7.16
N ASP A 39 10.01 -12.90 6.86
CA ASP A 39 9.63 -13.94 7.83
C ASP A 39 8.69 -13.43 8.95
N PHE A 40 7.86 -12.42 8.64
CA PHE A 40 6.83 -11.90 9.54
C PHE A 40 5.46 -12.47 9.23
N ARG A 41 4.61 -12.54 10.25
CA ARG A 41 3.22 -12.97 10.13
C ARG A 41 2.36 -12.16 11.09
N HIS A 42 1.27 -11.60 10.58
CA HIS A 42 0.24 -11.00 11.41
C HIS A 42 -0.76 -12.07 11.88
N GLU A 43 -1.32 -11.87 13.08
CA GLU A 43 -2.39 -12.74 13.60
C GLU A 43 -3.73 -12.49 12.90
N THR A 44 -3.84 -11.37 12.18
CA THR A 44 -5.01 -10.96 11.39
C THR A 44 -4.63 -10.76 9.93
N ASP A 45 -5.62 -10.84 9.04
CA ASP A 45 -5.47 -10.45 7.65
C ASP A 45 -5.19 -8.94 7.52
N GLU A 46 -4.46 -8.55 6.49
CA GLU A 46 -4.03 -7.18 6.22
C GLU A 46 -4.55 -6.73 4.85
N LEU A 47 -4.93 -5.44 4.76
CA LEU A 47 -5.25 -4.77 3.50
C LEU A 47 -4.14 -3.76 3.21
N PHE A 48 -3.45 -3.93 2.08
CA PHE A 48 -2.30 -3.10 1.72
C PHE A 48 -2.60 -2.20 0.52
N MET A 49 -2.06 -0.97 0.51
CA MET A 49 -2.07 -0.06 -0.64
C MET A 49 -0.76 0.72 -0.73
N LEU A 50 -0.13 0.72 -1.91
CA LEU A 50 1.04 1.57 -2.18
C LEU A 50 0.60 3.01 -2.47
N LEU A 51 1.12 3.98 -1.71
CA LEU A 51 0.81 5.40 -1.89
C LEU A 51 1.83 6.12 -2.79
N GLU A 52 3.11 5.80 -2.64
CA GLU A 52 4.21 6.41 -3.37
C GLU A 52 5.38 5.43 -3.49
N GLY A 53 6.20 5.62 -4.53
CA GLY A 53 7.43 4.84 -4.74
C GLY A 53 7.17 3.47 -5.35
N GLU A 54 8.01 2.50 -4.98
CA GLU A 54 7.94 1.12 -5.47
C GLU A 54 8.19 0.15 -4.33
N VAL A 55 7.46 -0.98 -4.33
CA VAL A 55 7.67 -2.06 -3.38
C VAL A 55 7.50 -3.41 -4.09
N ILE A 56 8.18 -4.42 -3.58
CA ILE A 56 7.95 -5.82 -3.96
C ILE A 56 7.34 -6.52 -2.74
N LEU A 57 6.10 -6.98 -2.89
CA LEU A 57 5.41 -7.72 -1.84
C LEU A 57 5.45 -9.21 -2.16
N THR A 58 5.90 -10.04 -1.22
CA THR A 58 5.82 -11.51 -1.37
C THR A 58 4.95 -12.08 -0.26
N VAL A 59 3.82 -12.69 -0.64
CA VAL A 59 2.87 -13.32 0.28
C VAL A 59 2.74 -14.80 -0.09
N GLY A 60 3.21 -15.67 0.80
CA GLY A 60 3.37 -17.10 0.50
C GLY A 60 4.26 -17.29 -0.72
N ASN A 61 3.74 -17.94 -1.76
CA ASN A 61 4.49 -18.23 -3.00
C ASN A 61 4.20 -17.20 -4.12
N LYS A 62 3.54 -16.08 -3.81
CA LYS A 62 3.19 -15.05 -4.78
C LYS A 62 4.02 -13.80 -4.54
N THR A 63 4.64 -13.30 -5.61
CA THR A 63 5.35 -12.02 -5.61
C THR A 63 4.60 -11.04 -6.48
N LEU A 64 4.39 -9.84 -5.95
CA LEU A 64 3.59 -8.77 -6.52
C LEU A 64 4.45 -7.50 -6.62
N LYS A 65 4.15 -6.67 -7.62
CA LYS A 65 4.68 -5.32 -7.77
C LYS A 65 3.49 -4.35 -7.80
N PRO A 66 2.98 -3.94 -6.62
CA PRO A 66 1.81 -3.07 -6.51
C PRO A 66 1.97 -1.79 -7.34
N ALA A 67 0.93 -1.43 -8.09
CA ALA A 67 0.82 -0.07 -8.62
C ALA A 67 0.32 0.89 -7.53
N ILE A 68 0.65 2.17 -7.67
CA ILE A 68 0.15 3.21 -6.76
C ILE A 68 -1.40 3.21 -6.77
N GLY A 69 -1.98 3.15 -5.57
CA GLY A 69 -3.44 3.13 -5.36
C GLY A 69 -4.11 1.77 -5.54
N GLU A 70 -3.37 0.73 -5.92
CA GLU A 70 -3.89 -0.63 -6.01
C GLU A 70 -3.98 -1.27 -4.61
N LYS A 71 -5.03 -2.06 -4.39
CA LYS A 71 -5.35 -2.69 -3.10
C LYS A 71 -5.09 -4.19 -3.21
N TYR A 72 -4.39 -4.74 -2.22
CA TYR A 72 -4.01 -6.15 -2.15
C TYR A 72 -4.51 -6.79 -0.86
#